data_AF-A0A830CEK7-F1
#
_entry.id   AF-A0A830CEK7-F1
#
_cell.length_a   1.000
_cell.length_b   1.000
_cell.length_c   1.000
_cell.angle_alpha   90.00
_cell.angle_beta   90.00
_cell.angle_gamma   90.00
#
_symmetry.space_group_name_H-M   'P 1'
#
loop_
_entity.id
_entity.type
_entity.pdbx_description
1 polymer ?
#
loop_
_entity_poly.entity_id
_entity_poly.type
_entity_poly.pdbx_seq_one_letter_code
_entity_poly.pdbx_strand_id
1 'polypeptide(L)'
;MDMDVERNGRCNKSSTLQLEEIQKYFDVPITKAAKELNVGLTVLKKRCRELNIMRWPHRKIKSLKSLIHNVKELGLTNEIEMLEEHKRMVEKIPEMELTERTKKLRQACFKANYKKRRSMQQADFA
;
A
#
# COMPACT_ATOMS: atom_id res chain seq x y z
N MET A 1 20.48 26.83 10.90
CA MET A 1 19.96 25.62 10.21
C MET A 1 20.22 24.51 11.21
N ASP A 2 19.35 24.40 12.20
CA ASP A 2 19.67 23.71 13.44
C ASP A 2 19.04 22.32 13.43
N MET A 3 19.92 21.31 13.39
CA MET A 3 19.64 19.93 13.77
C MET A 3 19.95 19.74 15.26
N ASP A 4 19.34 18.68 15.83
CA ASP A 4 19.60 18.02 17.12
C ASP A 4 18.95 18.67 18.38
N VAL A 5 18.41 17.98 19.40
CA VAL A 5 18.18 16.56 19.72
C VAL A 5 17.32 16.50 21.01
N GLU A 6 16.55 15.42 21.17
CA GLU A 6 15.96 14.83 22.40
C GLU A 6 15.05 15.64 23.36
N ARG A 7 13.87 15.08 23.65
CA ARG A 7 13.33 14.98 25.02
C ARG A 7 12.31 13.86 25.19
N ASN A 8 12.71 12.85 25.96
CA ASN A 8 11.86 11.82 26.55
C ASN A 8 10.90 12.45 27.58
N GLY A 9 9.59 12.33 27.34
CA GLY A 9 8.53 12.73 28.26
C GLY A 9 7.22 12.14 27.77
N ARG A 10 6.38 11.61 28.67
CA ARG A 10 5.03 11.12 28.35
C ARG A 10 4.19 12.28 27.81
N CYS A 11 4.29 12.54 26.51
CA CYS A 11 3.59 13.64 25.85
C CYS A 11 2.79 13.10 24.66
N ASN A 12 1.70 13.79 24.39
CA ASN A 12 0.58 13.36 23.59
C ASN A 12 0.94 13.19 22.10
N LYS A 13 1.65 12.11 21.72
CA LYS A 13 2.03 11.80 20.32
C LYS A 13 0.84 11.72 19.37
N SER A 14 -0.38 11.62 19.91
CA SER A 14 -1.61 11.68 19.12
C SER A 14 -1.82 13.00 18.40
N SER A 15 -1.37 14.12 18.98
CA SER A 15 -1.70 15.49 18.55
C SER A 15 -0.71 16.09 17.56
N THR A 16 0.31 15.34 17.12
CA THR A 16 1.31 15.82 16.15
C THR A 16 1.75 14.77 15.13
N LEU A 17 1.00 13.67 14.94
CA LEU A 17 1.32 12.74 13.84
C LEU A 17 1.23 13.48 12.50
N GLN A 18 2.37 13.63 11.84
CA GLN A 18 2.43 14.27 10.54
C GLN A 18 2.05 13.26 9.44
N LEU A 19 1.57 13.78 8.31
CA LEU A 19 1.18 12.94 7.17
C LEU A 19 2.37 12.09 6.68
N GLU A 20 3.54 12.69 6.67
CA GLU A 20 4.82 12.12 6.26
C GLU A 20 5.21 10.91 7.12
N GLU A 21 4.92 10.96 8.43
CA GLU A 21 5.17 9.84 9.33
C GLU A 21 4.19 8.70 9.09
N ILE A 22 2.92 9.02 8.85
CA ILE A 22 1.86 8.04 8.57
C ILE A 22 2.09 7.36 7.21
N GLN A 23 2.56 8.12 6.21
CA GLN A 23 2.81 7.67 4.85
C GLN A 23 3.84 6.54 4.77
N LYS A 24 4.86 6.58 5.64
CA LYS A 24 5.89 5.52 5.76
C LYS A 24 5.29 4.14 6.07
N TYR A 25 4.09 4.09 6.66
CA TYR A 25 3.43 2.85 7.08
C TYR A 25 2.29 2.43 6.15
N PHE A 26 2.05 3.10 5.03
CA PHE A 26 1.01 2.69 4.08
C PHE A 26 1.22 1.30 3.49
N ASP A 27 2.46 0.82 3.48
CA ASP A 27 2.84 -0.53 3.09
C ASP A 27 2.37 -1.63 4.05
N VAL A 28 1.90 -1.29 5.26
CA VAL A 28 1.47 -2.25 6.29
C VAL A 28 0.01 -2.02 6.71
N PRO A 29 -0.67 -3.01 7.33
CA PRO A 29 -2.01 -2.80 7.87
C PRO A 29 -2.05 -1.69 8.91
N ILE A 30 -3.14 -0.93 8.96
CA ILE A 30 -3.34 0.15 9.95
C ILE A 30 -3.16 -0.32 11.40
N THR A 31 -3.47 -1.59 11.68
CA THR A 31 -3.24 -2.22 13.00
C THR A 31 -1.77 -2.34 13.34
N LYS A 32 -0.92 -2.62 12.35
CA LYS A 32 0.54 -2.65 12.52
C LYS A 32 1.09 -1.23 12.58
N ALA A 33 0.67 -0.35 11.67
CA ALA A 33 1.06 1.06 11.67
C ALA A 33 0.79 1.74 13.02
N ALA A 34 -0.38 1.50 13.64
CA ALA A 34 -0.71 2.02 14.97
C ALA A 34 0.26 1.56 16.06
N LYS A 35 0.71 0.30 16.00
CA LYS A 35 1.71 -0.24 16.94
C LYS A 35 3.08 0.41 16.75
N GLU A 36 3.54 0.51 15.51
CA GLU A 36 4.84 1.12 15.18
C GLU A 36 4.87 2.62 15.54
N LEU A 37 3.78 3.33 15.29
CA LEU A 37 3.62 4.74 15.66
C LEU A 37 3.33 4.93 17.16
N ASN A 38 3.15 3.84 17.92
CA ASN A 38 2.80 3.84 19.34
C ASN A 38 1.58 4.72 19.66
N VAL A 39 0.55 4.64 18.81
CA VAL A 39 -0.72 5.36 18.95
C VAL A 39 -1.90 4.39 18.92
N GLY A 40 -2.97 4.74 19.63
CA GLY A 40 -4.20 3.95 19.59
C GLY A 40 -4.81 3.90 18.17
N LEU A 41 -5.35 2.75 17.77
CA LEU A 41 -5.96 2.57 16.44
C LEU A 41 -7.06 3.61 16.15
N THR A 42 -7.88 3.93 17.16
CA THR A 42 -8.96 4.93 17.04
C THR A 42 -8.41 6.33 16.83
N VAL A 43 -7.32 6.67 17.53
CA VAL A 43 -6.61 7.94 17.39
C VAL A 43 -6.01 8.04 15.98
N LEU A 44 -5.32 7.00 15.53
CA LEU A 44 -4.74 6.98 14.18
C LEU A 44 -5.82 7.13 13.10
N LYS A 45 -6.96 6.43 13.23
CA LYS A 45 -8.10 6.59 12.32
C LYS A 45 -8.67 8.01 12.31
N LYS A 46 -8.80 8.65 13.49
CA LYS A 46 -9.28 10.03 13.59
C LYS A 46 -8.31 10.99 12.88
N ARG A 47 -7.01 10.83 13.12
CA ARG A 47 -5.97 11.62 12.45
C ARG A 47 -5.90 11.38 10.94
N CYS A 48 -6.04 10.14 10.51
CA CYS A 48 -6.14 9.81 9.09
C CYS A 48 -7.30 10.56 8.42
N ARG A 49 -8.47 10.63 9.08
CA ARG A 49 -9.62 11.38 8.54
C ARG A 49 -9.34 12.89 8.44
N GLU A 50 -8.69 13.47 9.43
CA GLU A 50 -8.28 14.89 9.42
C GLU A 50 -7.28 15.19 8.28
N LEU A 51 -6.45 14.22 7.92
CA LEU A 51 -5.48 14.29 6.83
C LEU A 51 -6.04 13.82 5.47
N ASN A 52 -7.37 13.72 5.33
CA ASN A 52 -8.06 13.24 4.11
C ASN A 52 -7.71 11.80 3.67
N ILE A 53 -7.31 10.95 4.61
CA ILE A 53 -7.10 9.51 4.40
C ILE A 53 -8.34 8.76 4.89
N MET A 54 -9.37 8.69 4.04
CA MET A 54 -10.62 8.02 4.41
C MET A 54 -10.49 6.50 4.34
N ARG A 55 -9.66 6.00 3.42
CA ARG A 55 -9.36 4.56 3.27
C ARG A 55 -7.87 4.32 3.36
N TRP A 56 -7.48 3.38 4.23
CA TRP A 56 -6.08 3.01 4.41
C TRP A 56 -5.52 2.32 3.14
N PRO A 57 -4.47 2.86 2.49
CA PRO A 57 -4.05 2.44 1.15
C PRO A 57 -3.32 1.08 1.08
N HIS A 58 -3.08 0.42 2.22
CA HIS A 58 -2.44 -0.91 2.30
C HIS A 58 -3.00 -1.94 1.33
N ARG A 59 -4.33 -2.02 1.18
CA ARG A 59 -4.96 -3.01 0.29
C ARG A 59 -4.62 -2.74 -1.18
N LYS A 60 -4.60 -1.47 -1.60
CA LYS A 60 -4.24 -1.06 -2.96
C LYS A 60 -2.76 -1.34 -3.22
N ILE A 61 -1.89 -0.92 -2.31
CA ILE A 61 -0.44 -1.11 -2.38
C ILE A 61 -0.06 -2.60 -2.45
N LYS A 62 -0.65 -3.44 -1.59
CA LYS A 62 -0.43 -4.89 -1.64
C LYS A 62 -0.85 -5.49 -2.98
N SER A 63 -1.96 -5.01 -3.55
CA SER A 63 -2.40 -5.44 -4.88
C SER A 63 -1.43 -4.99 -5.98
N LEU A 64 -0.90 -3.77 -5.92
CA LEU A 64 0.08 -3.26 -6.88
C LEU A 64 1.39 -4.03 -6.80
N LYS A 65 1.93 -4.28 -5.60
CA LYS A 65 3.14 -5.09 -5.41
C LYS A 65 2.98 -6.50 -6.01
N SER A 66 1.84 -7.13 -5.78
CA SER A 66 1.54 -8.44 -6.39
C SER A 66 1.40 -8.35 -7.91
N LEU A 67 0.79 -7.30 -8.44
CA LEU A 67 0.67 -7.11 -9.89
C LEU A 67 2.03 -6.89 -10.54
N ILE A 68 2.88 -6.02 -9.97
CA ILE A 68 4.27 -5.80 -10.42
C ILE A 68 5.04 -7.11 -10.47
N HIS A 69 4.96 -7.93 -9.41
CA HIS A 69 5.62 -9.23 -9.39
C HIS A 69 5.14 -10.14 -10.55
N ASN A 70 3.83 -10.24 -10.77
CA ASN A 70 3.29 -11.06 -11.86
C ASN A 70 3.67 -10.55 -13.25
N VAL A 71 3.66 -9.23 -13.44
CA VAL A 71 4.03 -8.58 -14.71
C VAL A 71 5.53 -8.74 -14.97
N LYS A 72 6.35 -8.71 -13.91
CA LYS A 72 7.79 -9.01 -13.96
C LYS A 72 8.07 -10.43 -14.41
N GLU A 73 7.33 -11.41 -13.89
CA GLU A 73 7.41 -12.81 -14.36
C GLU A 73 7.01 -12.98 -15.83
N LEU A 74 6.17 -12.09 -16.37
CA LEU A 74 5.74 -12.10 -17.77
C LEU A 74 6.66 -11.30 -18.71
N GLY A 75 7.65 -10.57 -18.18
CA GLY A 75 8.60 -9.78 -18.98
C GLY A 75 8.03 -8.47 -19.55
N LEU A 76 6.91 -7.96 -19.04
CA LEU A 76 6.29 -6.72 -19.52
C LEU A 76 6.89 -5.49 -18.83
N THR A 77 8.03 -5.00 -19.32
CA THR A 77 8.80 -3.88 -18.70
C THR A 77 8.04 -2.56 -18.66
N ASN A 78 7.30 -2.20 -19.72
CA ASN A 78 6.53 -0.95 -19.79
C ASN A 78 5.40 -0.91 -18.75
N GLU A 79 4.75 -2.04 -18.50
CA GLU A 79 3.71 -2.18 -17.49
C GLU A 79 4.28 -2.10 -16.07
N ILE A 80 5.51 -2.56 -15.83
CA ILE A 80 6.18 -2.43 -14.53
C ILE A 80 6.40 -0.96 -14.20
N GLU A 81 6.97 -0.18 -15.11
CA GLU A 81 7.23 1.26 -14.92
C GLU A 81 5.93 2.03 -14.62
N MET A 82 4.86 1.73 -15.38
CA MET A 82 3.55 2.33 -15.14
C MET A 82 3.00 1.97 -13.75
N LEU A 83 3.17 0.72 -13.30
CA LEU A 83 2.68 0.27 -11.99
C LEU A 83 3.50 0.85 -10.83
N GLU A 84 4.80 1.05 -11.02
CA GLU A 84 5.67 1.72 -10.05
C GLU A 84 5.29 3.18 -9.88
N GLU A 85 5.02 3.92 -10.97
CA GLU A 85 4.54 5.30 -10.86
C GLU A 85 3.16 5.35 -10.18
N HIS A 86 2.26 4.41 -10.48
CA HIS A 86 0.98 4.33 -9.77
C HIS A 86 1.15 4.03 -8.27
N LYS A 87 2.13 3.19 -7.88
CA LYS A 87 2.46 2.96 -6.47
C LYS A 87 2.93 4.25 -5.81
N ARG A 88 3.83 5.00 -6.47
CA ARG A 88 4.33 6.29 -5.98
C ARG A 88 3.22 7.32 -5.81
N MET A 89 2.27 7.35 -6.74
CA MET A 89 1.12 8.24 -6.63
C MET A 89 0.16 7.84 -5.50
N VAL A 90 -0.07 6.55 -5.26
CA VAL A 90 -0.90 6.07 -4.12
C VAL A 90 -0.22 6.35 -2.78
N GLU A 91 1.11 6.37 -2.73
CA GLU A 91 1.85 6.82 -1.56
C GLU A 91 1.62 8.31 -1.32
N LYS A 92 1.73 9.16 -2.35
CA LYS A 92 1.54 10.63 -2.25
C LYS A 92 0.11 11.06 -1.98
N ILE A 93 -0.88 10.37 -2.55
CA ILE A 93 -2.30 10.71 -2.44
C ILE A 93 -3.07 9.43 -2.10
N PRO A 94 -3.33 9.16 -0.80
CA PRO A 94 -4.01 7.94 -0.35
C PRO A 94 -5.43 7.79 -0.91
N GLU A 95 -6.10 8.92 -1.14
CA GLU A 95 -7.45 9.00 -1.71
C GLU A 95 -7.47 8.72 -3.22
N MET A 96 -6.31 8.71 -3.89
CA MET A 96 -6.26 8.57 -5.34
C MET A 96 -6.84 7.24 -5.80
N GLU A 97 -7.71 7.30 -6.80
CA GLU A 97 -8.32 6.13 -7.40
C GLU A 97 -7.31 5.41 -8.33
N LEU A 98 -7.37 4.08 -8.36
CA LEU A 98 -6.63 3.31 -9.35
C LEU A 98 -7.18 3.62 -10.74
N THR A 99 -6.30 3.90 -11.70
CA THR A 99 -6.71 4.14 -13.09
C THR A 99 -7.39 2.91 -13.71
N GLU A 100 -8.29 3.14 -14.65
CA GLU A 100 -9.04 2.09 -15.35
C GLU A 100 -8.11 1.09 -16.07
N ARG A 101 -6.98 1.58 -16.59
CA ARG A 101 -5.92 0.76 -17.20
C ARG A 101 -5.30 -0.21 -16.18
N THR A 102 -5.01 0.25 -14.98
CA THR A 102 -4.47 -0.58 -13.89
C THR A 102 -5.49 -1.62 -13.42
N LYS A 103 -6.77 -1.25 -13.34
CA LYS A 103 -7.87 -2.18 -13.01
C LYS A 103 -8.00 -3.31 -14.04
N LYS A 104 -7.96 -2.97 -15.34
CA LYS A 104 -8.00 -3.95 -16.44
C LYS A 104 -6.79 -4.90 -16.40
N LEU A 105 -5.58 -4.37 -16.22
CA LEU A 105 -4.36 -5.17 -16.12
C LEU A 105 -4.41 -6.13 -14.93
N ARG A 106 -4.88 -5.66 -13.77
CA ARG A 106 -5.10 -6.50 -12.58
C ARG A 106 -6.03 -7.67 -12.87
N GLN A 107 -7.13 -7.43 -13.59
CA GLN A 107 -8.10 -8.46 -13.92
C GLN A 107 -7.53 -9.48 -14.91
N ALA A 108 -6.75 -9.04 -15.90
CA ALA A 108 -6.05 -9.91 -16.84
C ALA A 108 -5.03 -10.82 -16.14
N CYS A 109 -4.16 -10.25 -15.29
CA CYS A 109 -3.19 -11.04 -14.52
C CYS A 109 -3.86 -12.02 -13.54
N PHE A 110 -4.99 -11.63 -12.92
CA PHE A 110 -5.73 -12.53 -12.05
C PHE A 110 -6.32 -13.73 -12.82
N LYS A 111 -6.93 -13.48 -13.99
CA LYS A 111 -7.45 -14.55 -14.87
C LYS A 111 -6.33 -15.48 -15.34
N ALA A 112 -5.19 -14.93 -15.76
CA ALA A 112 -4.02 -15.70 -16.19
C ALA A 112 -3.50 -16.61 -15.07
N ASN A 113 -3.33 -16.08 -13.86
CA ASN A 113 -2.88 -16.86 -12.71
C ASN A 113 -3.89 -17.91 -12.24
N TYR A 114 -5.18 -17.58 -12.23
CA TYR A 114 -6.23 -18.54 -11.91
C TYR A 114 -6.23 -19.72 -12.88
N LYS A 115 -6.09 -19.46 -14.18
CA LYS A 115 -5.97 -20.51 -15.22
C LYS A 115 -4.71 -21.36 -15.01
N LYS A 116 -3.55 -20.73 -14.76
CA LYS A 116 -2.27 -21.42 -14.49
C LYS A 116 -2.35 -22.35 -13.27
N ARG A 117 -2.98 -21.91 -12.17
CA ARG A 117 -3.15 -22.75 -10.96
C ARG A 117 -4.07 -23.93 -11.21
N ARG A 118 -5.15 -23.76 -11.98
CA ARG A 118 -6.06 -24.87 -12.33
C ARG A 118 -5.40 -25.89 -13.25
N SER A 119 -4.60 -25.45 -14.23
CA SER A 119 -3.88 -26.38 -15.11
C SER A 119 -2.81 -27.15 -14.36
N MET A 120 -2.09 -26.54 -13.41
CA MET A 120 -1.12 -27.25 -12.57
C MET A 120 -1.79 -28.28 -11.66
N GLN A 121 -2.92 -27.94 -11.02
CA GLN A 121 -3.69 -28.90 -10.21
C GLN A 121 -4.26 -30.06 -11.03
N GLN A 122 -4.55 -29.85 -12.31
CA GLN A 122 -5.05 -30.90 -13.19
C GLN A 122 -3.91 -31.80 -13.70
N ALA A 123 -2.67 -31.30 -13.75
CA ALA A 123 -1.47 -32.05 -14.13
C ALA A 123 -0.86 -32.88 -12.99
N ASP A 124 -1.09 -32.51 -11.73
CA ASP A 124 -0.64 -33.27 -10.54
C ASP A 124 -1.50 -34.51 -10.25
N PHE A 125 -2.69 -34.60 -10.86
CA PHE A 125 -3.65 -35.71 -10.68
C PHE A 125 -3.80 -36.60 -11.92
N ALA A 126 -2.96 -36.40 -12.94
CA ALA A 126 -2.92 -37.16 -14.19
C ALA A 126 -1.61 -37.94 -14.29
#